data_AF-Q5DCL8-F1
#
_entry.id   AF-Q5DCL8-F1
#
_cell.length_a   1.000
_cell.length_b   1.000
_cell.length_c   1.000
_cell.angle_alpha   90.00
_cell.angle_beta   90.00
_cell.angle_gamma   90.00
#
_symmetry.space_group_name_H-M   'P 1'
#
loop_
_entity.id
_entity.type
_entity.pdbx_description
1 polymer ?
#
loop_
_entity_poly.entity_id
_entity_poly.type
_entity_poly.pdbx_seq_one_letter_code
_entity_poly.pdbx_strand_id
1 'polypeptide(L)'
;MLKLNISEELWKKIYIVVNSLFIVFSLIMLAIGATALDTLLKYDTIIQITPPAIYGTVIFTSILGIITAIIGFIGLWKKLNIIAIAVNIIILFVYKLHI
;
A
#
# COMPACT_ATOMS: atom_id res chain seq x y z
N MET A 1 13.73 -25.54 19.58
CA MET A 1 12.93 -24.42 19.05
C MET A 1 13.44 -23.14 19.70
N LEU A 2 14.12 -22.27 18.96
CA LEU A 2 14.76 -21.08 19.50
C LEU A 2 13.67 -20.01 19.75
N LYS A 3 13.36 -19.73 21.01
CA LYS A 3 12.40 -18.68 21.39
C LYS A 3 13.10 -17.34 21.24
N LEU A 4 12.85 -16.64 20.13
CA LEU A 4 13.30 -15.27 19.92
C LEU A 4 12.59 -14.37 20.94
N ASN A 5 13.29 -14.01 22.02
CA ASN A 5 12.80 -13.08 23.02
C ASN A 5 13.07 -11.64 22.56
N ILE A 6 12.25 -11.16 21.63
CA ILE A 6 12.33 -9.80 21.10
C ILE A 6 11.65 -8.85 22.10
N SER A 7 12.36 -7.83 22.56
CA SER A 7 11.79 -6.83 23.47
C SER A 7 10.68 -6.01 22.77
N GLU A 8 9.69 -5.54 23.54
CA GLU A 8 8.64 -4.68 22.98
C GLU A 8 9.19 -3.41 22.30
N GLU A 9 10.31 -2.90 22.81
CA GLU A 9 11.00 -1.75 22.25
C GLU A 9 11.60 -2.07 20.86
N LEU A 10 12.22 -3.24 20.72
CA LEU A 10 12.76 -3.70 19.44
C LEU A 10 11.63 -3.95 18.43
N TRP A 11 10.49 -4.51 18.87
CA TRP A 11 9.30 -4.68 18.03
C TRP A 11 8.76 -3.34 17.51
N LYS A 12 8.66 -2.32 18.37
CA LYS A 12 8.23 -0.98 17.96
C LYS A 12 9.18 -0.37 16.92
N LYS A 13 10.50 -0.50 17.12
CA LYS A 13 11.51 -0.02 16.16
C LYS A 13 11.39 -0.72 14.81
N ILE A 14 11.28 -2.05 14.80
CA ILE A 14 11.07 -2.83 13.57
C ILE A 14 9.78 -2.38 12.87
N TYR A 15 8.69 -2.23 13.62
CA TYR A 15 7.41 -1.81 13.08
C TYR A 15 7.48 -0.44 12.41
N ILE A 16 8.17 0.54 13.03
CA ILE A 16 8.40 1.87 12.44
C ILE A 16 9.20 1.74 11.13
N VAL A 17 10.31 1.01 11.15
CA VAL A 17 11.17 0.84 9.97
C VAL A 17 10.40 0.23 8.79
N VAL A 18 9.62 -0.82 9.06
CA VAL A 18 8.83 -1.51 8.03
C VAL A 18 7.76 -0.60 7.44
N ASN A 19 7.00 0.14 8.28
CA ASN A 19 5.98 1.07 7.78
C ASN A 19 6.59 2.25 7.01
N SER A 20 7.76 2.74 7.43
CA SER A 20 8.52 3.77 6.71
C SER A 20 9.00 3.29 5.35
N LEU A 21 9.51 2.06 5.26
CA LEU A 21 9.91 1.48 3.97
C LEU A 21 8.70 1.29 3.07
N PHE A 22 7.57 0.83 3.63
CA PHE A 22 6.35 0.55 2.89
C PHE A 22 5.71 1.82 2.31
N ILE A 23 5.68 2.94 3.05
CA ILE A 23 5.17 4.21 2.52
C ILE A 23 6.06 4.76 1.41
N VAL A 24 7.39 4.69 1.56
CA VAL A 24 8.33 5.13 0.52
C VAL A 24 8.16 4.30 -0.75
N PHE A 25 8.10 2.98 -0.63
CA PHE A 25 7.86 2.10 -1.76
C PHE A 25 6.54 2.41 -2.47
N SER A 26 5.47 2.62 -1.70
CA SER A 26 4.15 2.94 -2.25
C SER A 26 4.13 4.28 -3.00
N LEU A 27 4.85 5.29 -2.51
CA LEU A 27 4.99 6.58 -3.21
C LEU A 27 5.75 6.44 -4.53
N ILE A 28 6.83 5.65 -4.53
CA ILE A 28 7.62 5.38 -5.75
C ILE A 28 6.76 4.66 -6.79
N MET A 29 6.03 3.61 -6.38
CA MET A 29 5.15 2.86 -7.27
C MET A 29 4.00 3.71 -7.81
N LEU A 30 3.44 4.60 -6.99
CA LEU A 30 2.41 5.55 -7.43
C LEU A 30 2.95 6.49 -8.51
N ALA A 31 4.14 7.07 -8.28
CA ALA A 31 4.77 7.97 -9.25
C ALA A 31 5.05 7.25 -10.58
N ILE A 32 5.66 6.06 -10.52
CA ILE A 32 5.96 5.26 -11.72
C ILE A 32 4.66 4.90 -12.47
N GLY A 33 3.65 4.39 -11.75
CA GLY A 33 2.38 4.00 -12.35
C GLY A 33 1.65 5.17 -13.02
N ALA A 34 1.60 6.32 -12.35
CA ALA A 34 0.97 7.54 -12.87
C ALA A 34 1.73 8.10 -14.09
N THR A 35 3.06 8.19 -14.03
CA THR A 35 3.87 8.68 -15.17
C THR A 35 3.78 7.75 -16.37
N ALA A 36 3.80 6.43 -16.14
CA ALA A 36 3.69 5.47 -17.23
C ALA A 36 2.30 5.49 -17.88
N LEU A 37 1.22 5.65 -17.09
CA LEU A 37 -0.13 5.83 -17.61
C LEU A 37 -0.27 7.14 -18.40
N ASP A 38 0.22 8.26 -17.86
CA ASP A 38 0.21 9.56 -18.54
C ASP A 38 0.98 9.51 -19.87
N THR A 39 2.14 8.85 -19.88
CA THR A 39 2.93 8.64 -21.10
C THR A 39 2.14 7.82 -22.12
N LEU A 40 1.50 6.73 -21.69
CA LEU A 40 0.71 5.90 -22.60
C LEU A 40 -0.48 6.67 -23.19
N LEU A 41 -1.21 7.42 -22.37
CA LEU A 41 -2.35 8.22 -22.79
C LEU A 41 -1.97 9.31 -23.81
N LYS A 42 -0.75 9.85 -23.73
CA LYS A 42 -0.23 10.80 -24.74
C LYS A 42 -0.06 10.17 -26.13
N TYR A 43 0.20 8.87 -26.19
CA TYR A 43 0.34 8.12 -27.44
C TYR A 43 -0.94 7.39 -27.84
N ASP A 44 -2.05 7.54 -27.10
CA ASP A 44 -3.32 6.84 -27.36
C ASP A 44 -3.90 7.15 -28.75
N THR A 45 -3.65 8.38 -29.24
CA THR A 45 -4.00 8.79 -30.61
C THR A 45 -3.32 7.95 -31.70
N ILE A 46 -2.15 7.38 -31.41
CA ILE A 46 -1.34 6.57 -32.34
C ILE A 46 -1.55 5.07 -32.09
N ILE A 47 -1.58 4.67 -30.82
CA ILE A 47 -1.57 3.26 -30.44
C ILE A 47 -3.00 2.70 -30.52
N GLN A 48 -4.04 3.48 -30.19
CA GLN A 48 -5.46 3.07 -30.18
C GLN A 48 -5.71 1.78 -29.39
N ILE A 49 -4.90 1.52 -28.35
CA ILE A 49 -5.03 0.33 -27.50
C ILE A 49 -5.50 0.80 -26.14
N THR A 50 -6.56 0.16 -25.64
CA THR A 50 -7.01 0.36 -24.26
C THR A 50 -5.83 0.21 -23.29
N PRO A 51 -5.61 1.18 -22.39
CA PRO A 51 -4.54 1.10 -21.41
C PRO A 51 -4.57 -0.23 -20.65
N PRO A 52 -3.45 -0.98 -20.59
CA PRO A 52 -3.34 -2.19 -19.82
C PRO A 52 -3.78 -2.01 -18.37
N ALA A 53 -4.56 -2.96 -17.85
CA ALA A 53 -5.11 -2.91 -16.49
C ALA A 53 -4.03 -2.77 -15.41
N ILE A 54 -2.80 -3.22 -15.68
CA ILE A 54 -1.66 -3.13 -14.76
C ILE A 54 -1.37 -1.69 -14.30
N TYR A 55 -1.58 -0.68 -15.15
CA TYR A 55 -1.36 0.72 -14.76
C TYR A 55 -2.36 1.15 -13.67
N GLY A 56 -3.64 0.85 -13.88
CA GLY A 56 -4.69 1.10 -12.89
C GLY A 56 -4.45 0.31 -11.59
N THR A 57 -4.07 -0.96 -11.70
CA THR A 57 -3.75 -1.80 -10.54
C THR A 57 -2.56 -1.26 -9.74
N VAL A 58 -1.47 -0.85 -10.39
CA VAL A 58 -0.28 -0.30 -9.71
C VAL A 58 -0.63 1.00 -9.00
N ILE A 59 -1.35 1.92 -9.64
CA ILE A 59 -1.78 3.18 -9.02
C ILE A 59 -2.68 2.90 -7.82
N PHE A 60 -3.68 2.04 -7.98
CA PHE A 60 -4.65 1.72 -6.94
C PHE A 60 -4.00 1.05 -5.72
N THR A 61 -3.18 0.02 -5.95
CA THR A 61 -2.48 -0.70 -4.87
C THR A 61 -1.48 0.20 -4.14
N SER A 62 -0.85 1.13 -4.84
CA SER A 62 0.04 2.12 -4.23
C SER A 62 -0.71 3.07 -3.29
N ILE A 63 -1.90 3.53 -3.67
CA ILE A 63 -2.75 4.36 -2.81
C ILE A 63 -3.16 3.58 -1.56
N LEU A 64 -3.58 2.32 -1.70
CA LEU A 64 -3.88 1.45 -0.56
C LEU A 64 -2.66 1.24 0.34
N GLY A 65 -1.47 1.09 -0.24
CA GLY A 65 -0.22 0.97 0.49
C GLY A 65 0.08 2.19 1.36
N ILE A 66 -0.10 3.40 0.82
CA ILE A 66 0.05 4.67 1.56
C ILE A 66 -0.94 4.73 2.72
N ILE A 67 -2.22 4.44 2.47
CA ILE A 67 -3.27 4.44 3.51
C ILE A 67 -2.92 3.45 4.62
N THR A 68 -2.47 2.25 4.26
CA THR A 68 -2.09 1.20 5.21
C THR A 68 -0.90 1.63 6.08
N ALA A 69 0.11 2.26 5.50
CA ALA A 69 1.25 2.77 6.26
C ALA A 69 0.86 3.90 7.23
N ILE A 70 0.00 4.84 6.79
CA ILE A 70 -0.51 5.91 7.66
C ILE A 70 -1.26 5.32 8.85
N ILE A 71 -2.12 4.33 8.60
CA ILE A 71 -2.85 3.61 9.64
C ILE A 71 -1.88 2.88 10.57
N GLY A 72 -0.80 2.31 10.04
CA GLY A 72 0.25 1.70 10.83
C GLY A 72 0.89 2.69 11.80
N PHE A 73 1.25 3.88 11.32
CA PHE A 73 1.76 4.96 12.18
C PHE A 73 0.72 5.44 13.22
N ILE A 74 -0.55 5.56 12.86
CA ILE A 74 -1.63 5.88 13.81
C ILE A 74 -1.76 4.77 14.88
N GLY A 75 -1.54 3.52 14.49
CA GLY A 75 -1.55 2.35 15.37
C GLY A 75 -0.46 2.35 16.44
N LEU A 76 0.67 3.03 16.20
CA LEU A 76 1.70 3.27 17.22
C LEU A 76 1.23 4.25 18.31
N TRP A 77 0.34 5.19 17.98
CA TRP A 77 -0.14 6.24 18.89
C TRP A 77 -1.45 5.91 19.61
N LYS A 78 -2.33 5.07 19.04
CA LYS A 78 -3.61 4.68 19.67
C LYS A 78 -3.73 3.16 19.78
N LYS A 79 -4.18 2.67 20.95
CA LYS A 79 -4.49 1.25 21.20
C LYS A 79 -5.48 0.70 20.15
N LEU A 80 -4.95 -0.10 19.22
CA LEU A 80 -5.49 -1.26 18.48
C LEU A 80 -6.87 -1.21 17.76
N ASN A 81 -7.88 -0.47 18.24
CA ASN A 81 -9.23 -0.53 17.65
C ASN A 81 -9.30 0.07 16.23
N ILE A 82 -8.45 1.05 15.91
CA ILE A 82 -8.42 1.68 14.57
C ILE A 82 -7.72 0.77 13.55
N ILE A 83 -6.66 0.05 13.98
CA ILE A 83 -5.93 -0.90 13.13
C ILE A 83 -6.85 -2.06 12.71
N ALA A 84 -7.66 -2.57 13.65
CA ALA A 84 -8.62 -3.64 13.37
C ALA A 84 -9.70 -3.21 12.36
N ILE A 85 -10.17 -1.95 12.41
CA ILE A 85 -11.16 -1.43 11.44
C ILE A 85 -10.54 -1.25 10.06
N ALA A 86 -9.33 -0.70 9.99
CA ALA A 86 -8.61 -0.50 8.74
C ALA A 86 -8.31 -1.81 8.01
N VAL A 87 -7.82 -2.81 8.74
CA VAL A 87 -7.56 -4.15 8.22
C VAL A 87 -8.87 -4.80 7.76
N ASN A 88 -9.97 -4.65 8.50
CA ASN A 88 -11.28 -5.14 8.08
C ASN A 88 -11.77 -4.48 6.79
N ILE A 89 -11.61 -3.16 6.61
CA ILE A 89 -11.99 -2.47 5.37
C ILE A 89 -11.18 -2.99 4.18
N ILE A 90 -9.86 -3.19 4.35
CA ILE A 90 -8.99 -3.73 3.30
C ILE A 90 -9.38 -5.17 2.95
N ILE A 91 -9.63 -6.03 3.95
CA ILE A 91 -10.07 -7.42 3.75
C ILE A 91 -11.44 -7.47 3.03
N LEU A 92 -12.41 -6.65 3.46
CA LEU A 92 -13.73 -6.59 2.83
C LEU A 92 -13.64 -6.16 1.35
N PHE A 93 -12.71 -5.26 1.03
CA PHE A 93 -12.52 -4.75 -0.31
C PHE A 93 -11.84 -5.76 -1.23
N VAL A 94 -10.83 -6.48 -0.74
CA VAL A 94 -10.19 -7.59 -1.47
C VAL A 94 -11.20 -8.71 -1.76
N TYR A 95 -12.08 -9.02 -0.81
CA TYR A 95 -13.13 -10.03 -1.00
C TYR A 95 -14.16 -9.62 -2.08
N LYS A 96 -14.41 -8.32 -2.23
CA LYS A 96 -15.38 -7.79 -3.21
C LYS A 96 -14.81 -7.61 -4.62
N LEU A 97 -13.49 -7.61 -4.78
CA LEU A 97 -12.84 -7.60 -6.10
C LEU A 97 -12.75 -8.99 -6.76
N HIS A 98 -13.08 -10.05 -6.01
CA HIS A 98 -12.95 -11.45 -6.43
C HIS A 98 -14.31 -12.15 -6.72
N ILE A 99 -15.41 -11.39 -6.72
CA ILE A 99 -16.78 -11.78 -7.12
C ILE A 99 -17.21 -10.87 -8.26
#